data_AF-A0A450WB68-F1
#
_entry.id   AF-A0A450WB68-F1
#
_cell.length_a   1.000
_cell.length_b   1.000
_cell.length_c   1.000
_cell.angle_alpha   90.00
_cell.angle_beta   90.00
_cell.angle_gamma   90.00
#
_symmetry.space_group_name_H-M   'P 1'
#
loop_
_entity.id
_entity.type
_entity.pdbx_description
1 polymer ?
#
loop_
_entity_poly.entity_id
_entity_poly.type
_entity_poly.pdbx_seq_one_letter_code
_entity_poly.pdbx_strand_id
1 'polypeptide(L)'
;MVTLRGNQHFNVYEPIWDEPIRCNVNDDLIEEAAKYFGRRVEVYGMVRYQEDGSPISIAVEEIAPFPDAVELLDFRDLKGILKGYA
;
A
#
# COMPACT_ATOMS: atom_id res chain seq x y z
N MET A 1 24.75 5.17 -26.31
CA MET A 1 23.99 5.70 -25.16
C MET A 1 23.01 4.60 -24.77
N VAL A 2 23.27 3.90 -23.67
CA VAL A 2 22.38 2.86 -23.15
C VAL A 2 21.48 3.54 -22.12
N THR A 3 20.20 3.69 -22.44
CA THR A 3 19.20 4.24 -21.51
C THR A 3 18.49 3.06 -20.87
N LEU A 4 18.80 2.74 -19.62
CA LEU A 4 18.06 1.74 -18.84
C LEU A 4 16.66 2.30 -18.52
N ARG A 5 15.63 1.77 -19.20
CA ARG A 5 14.21 2.02 -18.91
C ARG A 5 13.70 1.04 -17.84
N GLY A 6 14.37 0.98 -16.69
CA GLY A 6 14.11 -0.05 -15.68
C GLY A 6 13.87 0.53 -14.29
N ASN A 7 12.91 1.44 -14.13
CA ASN A 7 12.50 1.85 -12.79
C ASN A 7 11.55 0.80 -12.23
N GLN A 8 11.95 0.17 -11.13
CA GLN A 8 11.13 -0.80 -10.42
C GLN A 8 9.92 -0.10 -9.83
N HIS A 9 8.75 -0.68 -10.06
CA HIS A 9 7.51 -0.16 -9.53
C HIS A 9 6.50 -1.29 -9.39
N PHE A 10 5.51 -1.05 -8.54
CA PHE A 10 4.28 -1.81 -8.49
C PHE A 10 3.10 -0.84 -8.57
N ASN A 11 1.89 -1.36 -8.73
CA ASN A 11 0.68 -0.54 -8.70
C ASN A 11 -0.13 -0.92 -7.46
N VAL A 12 -0.63 0.09 -6.77
CA VAL A 12 -1.75 -0.05 -5.84
C VAL A 12 -3.01 0.45 -6.52
N TYR A 13 -4.13 -0.17 -6.20
CA TYR A 13 -5.44 0.22 -6.73
C TYR A 13 -6.20 0.87 -5.60
N GLU A 14 -6.68 2.09 -5.83
CA GLU A 14 -7.55 2.74 -4.87
C GLU A 14 -8.96 2.13 -4.92
N PRO A 15 -9.70 2.08 -3.79
CA PRO A 15 -10.88 1.22 -3.67
C PRO A 15 -12.18 1.79 -4.29
N ILE A 16 -12.21 3.05 -4.73
CA ILE A 16 -13.43 3.73 -5.19
C ILE A 16 -13.59 3.61 -6.71
N TRP A 17 -12.56 3.90 -7.47
CA TRP A 17 -12.55 3.96 -8.94
C TRP A 17 -11.69 2.86 -9.59
N ASP A 18 -10.97 2.06 -8.78
CA ASP A 18 -10.04 1.02 -9.25
C ASP A 18 -8.93 1.59 -10.14
N GLU A 19 -8.54 2.85 -9.89
CA GLU A 19 -7.48 3.49 -10.64
C GLU A 19 -6.10 3.05 -10.14
N PRO A 20 -5.17 2.68 -11.05
CA PRO A 20 -3.83 2.27 -10.67
C PRO A 20 -2.95 3.46 -10.33
N ILE A 21 -2.38 3.46 -9.13
CA ILE A 21 -1.38 4.43 -8.68
C ILE A 21 0.00 3.79 -8.76
N ARG A 22 0.93 4.40 -9.51
CA ARG A 22 2.29 3.87 -9.66
C ARG A 22 3.13 4.12 -8.41
N CYS A 23 3.55 3.05 -7.75
CA CYS A 23 4.46 3.08 -6.61
C CYS A 23 5.90 2.82 -7.08
N ASN A 24 6.72 3.86 -7.15
CA ASN A 24 8.13 3.73 -7.52
C ASN A 24 8.93 3.34 -6.28
N VAL A 25 9.65 2.22 -6.37
CA VAL A 25 10.46 1.68 -5.26
C VAL A 25 11.94 1.83 -5.55
N ASN A 26 12.71 2.04 -4.49
CA ASN A 26 14.16 1.95 -4.53
C ASN A 26 14.60 0.49 -4.38
N ASP A 27 15.86 0.20 -4.71
CA ASP A 27 16.38 -1.18 -4.71
C ASP A 27 16.24 -1.88 -3.34
N ASP A 28 16.32 -1.13 -2.24
CA ASP A 28 16.20 -1.65 -0.87
C ASP A 28 14.78 -2.19 -0.55
N LEU A 29 13.76 -1.73 -1.27
CA LEU A 29 12.35 -2.08 -1.02
C LEU A 29 11.80 -3.13 -1.98
N ILE A 30 12.59 -3.59 -2.96
CA ILE A 30 12.13 -4.59 -3.94
C ILE A 30 11.72 -5.89 -3.26
N GLU A 31 12.60 -6.41 -2.40
CA GLU A 31 12.39 -7.71 -1.75
C GLU A 31 11.14 -7.67 -0.86
N GLU A 32 10.92 -6.54 -0.18
CA GLU A 32 9.72 -6.31 0.62
C GLU A 32 8.46 -6.19 -0.24
N ALA A 33 8.51 -5.43 -1.33
CA ALA A 33 7.40 -5.33 -2.28
C ALA A 33 7.05 -6.70 -2.89
N ALA A 34 8.04 -7.52 -3.21
CA ALA A 34 7.86 -8.87 -3.73
C ALA A 34 7.23 -9.82 -2.68
N LYS A 35 7.64 -9.71 -1.41
CA LYS A 35 7.09 -10.51 -0.30
C LYS A 35 5.59 -10.28 -0.11
N TYR A 36 5.09 -9.08 -0.38
CA TYR A 36 3.68 -8.73 -0.21
C TYR A 36 2.88 -8.77 -1.51
N PHE A 37 3.43 -9.33 -2.58
CA PHE A 37 2.73 -9.45 -3.86
C PHE A 37 1.38 -10.18 -3.71
N GLY A 38 0.31 -9.56 -4.23
CA GLY A 38 -1.06 -10.09 -4.12
C GLY A 38 -1.74 -9.88 -2.76
N ARG A 39 -1.08 -9.21 -1.80
CA ARG A 39 -1.68 -8.85 -0.51
C ARG A 39 -2.17 -7.40 -0.53
N ARG A 40 -3.08 -7.08 0.39
CA ARG A 40 -3.43 -5.68 0.69
C ARG A 40 -2.27 -5.07 1.48
N VAL A 41 -1.80 -3.91 1.04
CA VAL A 41 -0.69 -3.19 1.66
C VAL A 41 -1.06 -1.73 1.86
N GLU A 42 -0.51 -1.15 2.92
CA GLU A 42 -0.38 0.29 3.10
C GLU A 42 0.97 0.72 2.52
N VAL A 43 0.97 1.80 1.75
CA VAL A 43 2.18 2.35 1.12
C VAL A 43 2.31 3.78 1.58
N TYR A 44 3.43 4.11 2.20
CA TYR A 44 3.76 5.45 2.64
C TYR A 44 4.85 6.06 1.78
N GLY A 45 4.74 7.36 1.52
CA GLY A 45 5.73 8.11 0.76
C GLY A 45 5.16 9.36 0.10
N MET A 46 5.96 9.97 -0.79
CA MET A 46 5.59 11.21 -1.44
C MET A 46 4.64 10.98 -2.62
N VAL A 47 3.40 11.45 -2.50
CA VAL A 47 2.37 11.33 -3.55
C VAL A 47 2.44 12.52 -4.52
N ARG A 48 2.38 12.22 -5.81
CA ARG A 48 2.16 13.20 -6.88
C ARG A 48 0.73 13.11 -7.38
N TYR A 49 0.13 14.27 -7.61
CA TYR A 49 -1.24 14.42 -8.08
C TYR A 49 -1.27 15.08 -9.46
N GLN A 50 -2.33 14.78 -10.22
CA GLN A 50 -2.72 15.52 -11.41
C GLN A 50 -3.37 16.86 -11.05
N GLU A 51 -3.61 17.70 -12.06
CA GLU A 51 -4.31 18.98 -11.90
C GLU A 51 -5.75 18.81 -11.39
N ASP A 52 -6.39 17.67 -11.68
CA ASP A 52 -7.73 17.30 -11.21
C ASP A 52 -7.75 16.75 -9.76
N GLY A 53 -6.57 16.59 -9.14
CA GLY A 53 -6.43 16.04 -7.79
C GLY A 53 -6.34 14.51 -7.73
N SER A 54 -6.32 13.80 -8.86
CA SER A 54 -6.16 12.34 -8.88
C SER A 54 -4.69 11.94 -8.66
N PRO A 55 -4.40 10.96 -7.78
CA PRO A 55 -3.03 10.52 -7.51
C PRO A 55 -2.45 9.76 -8.72
N ILE A 56 -1.22 10.10 -9.13
CA ILE A 56 -0.55 9.46 -10.27
C ILE A 56 0.62 8.57 -9.87
N SER A 57 1.32 8.92 -8.80
CA SER A 57 2.47 8.13 -8.37
C SER A 57 2.85 8.40 -6.93
N ILE A 58 3.51 7.42 -6.32
CA ILE A 58 4.09 7.50 -4.98
C ILE A 58 5.59 7.22 -5.13
N ALA A 59 6.44 8.07 -4.56
CA ALA A 59 7.83 7.71 -4.27
C ALA A 59 7.84 7.00 -2.91
N VAL A 60 8.01 5.68 -2.93
CA VAL A 60 7.77 4.83 -1.76
C VAL A 60 8.88 4.97 -0.74
N GLU A 61 8.49 5.17 0.51
CA GLU A 61 9.37 5.21 1.68
C GLU A 61 9.17 3.99 2.58
N GLU A 62 7.94 3.46 2.68
CA GLU A 62 7.61 2.30 3.50
C GLU A 62 6.45 1.49 2.90
N ILE A 63 6.47 0.16 3.10
CA ILE A 63 5.42 -0.78 2.69
C ILE A 63 5.04 -1.66 3.88
N ALA A 64 3.79 -1.60 4.32
CA ALA A 64 3.30 -2.44 5.42
C ALA A 64 2.13 -3.33 4.94
N PRO A 65 2.10 -4.63 5.28
CA PRO A 65 0.96 -5.48 4.96
C PRO A 65 -0.22 -5.15 5.87
N PHE A 66 -1.44 -5.14 5.31
CA PHE A 66 -2.63 -5.21 6.15
C PHE A 66 -2.72 -6.59 6.82
N PRO A 67 -3.32 -6.67 8.03
CA PRO A 67 -3.61 -7.95 8.66
C PRO A 67 -4.42 -8.86 7.75
N ASP A 68 -4.18 -10.16 7.81
CA ASP A 68 -5.00 -11.11 7.06
C ASP A 68 -6.43 -11.10 7.62
N ALA A 69 -7.43 -11.43 6.78
CA ALA A 69 -8.83 -11.42 7.19
C ALA A 69 -9.11 -12.33 8.42
N VAL A 70 -8.28 -13.36 8.62
CA VAL A 70 -8.34 -14.28 9.76
C VAL A 70 -7.74 -13.69 11.06
N GLU A 71 -6.95 -12.62 10.96
CA GLU A 71 -6.37 -11.90 12.10
C GLU A 71 -7.27 -10.74 12.56
N LEU A 72 -8.29 -10.40 11.78
CA LEU A 72 -9.27 -9.39 12.17
C LEU A 72 -10.15 -9.94 13.31
N LEU A 73 -10.22 -9.17 14.40
CA LEU A 73 -11.11 -9.43 15.52
C LEU A 73 -12.56 -9.55 15.03
N ASP A 74 -13.30 -10.53 15.56
CA ASP A 74 -14.72 -10.62 15.27
C ASP A 74 -15.52 -9.61 16.13
N PHE A 75 -16.81 -9.45 15.83
CA PHE A 75 -17.68 -8.54 16.59
C PHE A 75 -17.80 -8.90 18.08
N ARG A 76 -17.56 -10.16 18.47
CA ARG A 76 -17.62 -10.62 19.86
C ARG A 76 -16.36 -10.22 20.61
N ASP A 77 -15.20 -10.31 19.96
CA ASP A 77 -13.92 -9.87 20.50
C ASP A 77 -13.92 -8.37 20.81
N LEU A 78 -14.52 -7.55 19.92
CA LEU A 78 -14.68 -6.10 20.12
C LEU A 78 -15.52 -5.75 21.36
N LYS A 79 -16.58 -6.52 21.63
CA LYS A 79 -17.46 -6.30 22.79
C LYS A 79 -16.73 -6.52 24.12
N GLY A 80 -15.72 -7.39 24.14
CA GLY A 80 -14.86 -7.62 25.31
C GLY A 80 -13.96 -6.43 25.62
N ILE A 81 -13.35 -5.85 24.59
CA ILE A 81 -12.46 -4.69 24.71
C ILE A 81 -13.23 -3.47 25.22
N LEU A 82 -14.41 -3.17 24.66
CA LEU A 82 -15.19 -2.00 25.05
C LEU A 82 -15.76 -2.06 26.47
N LYS A 83 -15.96 -3.26 27.03
CA LYS A 83 -16.37 -3.43 28.43
C LYS A 83 -15.25 -3.19 29.44
N GLY A 84 -13.99 -3.33 29.04
CA GLY A 84 -12.83 -3.06 29.90
C GLY A 84 -12.52 -1.58 30.10
N TYR A 85 -13.17 -0.70 29.33
CA TYR A 85 -13.08 0.76 29.42
C TYR A 85 -14.24 1.41 30.21
N ALA A 86 -15.17 0.61 30.75
CA ALA A 86 -16.36 1.06 31.48
C ALA A 86 -16.20 0.96 33.00
#